data_AF-W5MBH2-F1
#
_entry.id   AF-W5MBH2-F1
#
_cell.length_a   1.000
_cell.length_b   1.000
_cell.length_c   1.000
_cell.angle_alpha   90.00
_cell.angle_beta   90.00
_cell.angle_gamma   90.00
#
_symmetry.space_group_name_H-M   'P 1'
#
loop_
_entity.id
_entity.type
_entity.pdbx_description
1 polymer ?
#
loop_
_entity_poly.entity_id
_entity_poly.type
_entity_poly.pdbx_seq_one_letter_code
_entity_poly.pdbx_strand_id
1 'polypeptide(L)'
;NDETGEAGRAVPLQTAAWQHHLERSGICTCKTGVYGPKCDECKPGYFSFSTTGCRPCQCNNHSSDCHPQSGTCVNCQDNTQGPRCEECKYSFYRRPGAALTEICEPCPCSPVTSTGSCHIDSSGQPVCDQCRPEYQGPNCDKCRDGYYNSDSICARCECSGNVDPRSSPRVCDPDTGQCLNCANNTAGRHCEKCAEGYSGDGRAGNCTKTAVRILPTAVPTTTPAPPTSTMTSSPNTTTLLTTATTQALATTLNNTTTATEVSWTQFNIIILAVIIVVVVVLMGFVGGVYMYREYQNRKLNAPFWTIELKEDNISFSSYHDSIPNADVSGLLEDEASEVAPNGQLSLSAPMGMYKA
;
A
#
# COMPACT_ATOMS: atom_id res chain seq x y z
N ASN A 1 -6.13 76.05 13.45
CA ASN A 1 -4.94 75.19 13.52
C ASN A 1 -5.16 74.16 14.61
N ASP A 2 -5.89 73.12 14.22
CA ASP A 2 -5.89 71.74 14.73
C ASP A 2 -4.47 71.27 15.13
N GLU A 3 -4.24 70.28 15.98
CA GLU A 3 -5.08 69.36 16.76
C GLU A 3 -4.18 68.76 17.86
N THR A 4 -4.75 68.57 19.04
CA THR A 4 -4.53 67.47 20.00
C THR A 4 -3.12 66.90 20.24
N GLY A 5 -2.65 67.10 21.47
CA GLY A 5 -1.55 66.32 22.04
C GLY A 5 -1.94 64.84 22.16
N GLU A 6 -1.13 63.99 21.53
CA GLU A 6 -1.29 62.55 21.60
C GLU A 6 -0.75 62.06 22.94
N ALA A 7 -1.67 61.85 23.88
CA ALA A 7 -1.43 61.18 25.14
C ALA A 7 -0.78 59.83 24.84
N GLY A 8 0.50 59.69 25.20
CA GLY A 8 1.18 58.40 25.26
C GLY A 8 0.31 57.46 26.07
N ARG A 9 -0.33 56.52 25.37
CA ARG A 9 -1.24 55.55 25.96
C ARG A 9 -0.40 54.70 26.91
N ALA A 10 -0.51 54.99 28.20
CA ALA A 10 0.09 54.18 29.24
C ALA A 10 -0.49 52.78 29.11
N VAL A 11 0.26 51.87 28.49
CA VAL A 11 -0.03 50.44 28.57
C VAL A 11 0.11 50.09 30.05
N PRO A 12 -0.91 49.54 30.70
CA PRO A 12 -0.82 49.20 32.11
C PRO A 12 0.39 48.28 32.31
N LEU A 13 1.28 48.64 33.24
CA LEU A 13 2.52 47.93 33.61
C LEU A 13 2.31 46.43 33.94
N GLN A 14 1.06 45.99 34.06
CA GLN A 14 0.67 44.62 34.34
C GLN A 14 0.55 43.73 33.10
N THR A 15 0.72 44.23 31.87
CA THR A 15 0.62 43.43 30.62
C THR A 15 1.85 43.45 29.71
N ALA A 16 2.89 44.22 30.04
CA ALA A 16 4.04 44.40 29.15
C ALA A 16 5.01 43.20 29.19
N ALA A 17 5.27 42.55 28.05
CA ALA A 17 6.26 41.46 27.91
C ALA A 17 7.68 41.97 27.57
N TRP A 18 8.00 43.17 28.06
CA TRP A 18 9.24 43.90 27.82
C TRP A 18 9.90 44.33 29.12
N GLN A 19 11.22 44.50 29.14
CA GLN A 19 11.91 45.19 30.22
C GLN A 19 12.06 46.70 29.92
N HIS A 20 11.80 47.55 30.93
CA HIS A 20 11.89 49.02 30.87
C HIS A 20 13.34 49.55 30.80
N HIS A 21 14.15 49.02 29.88
CA HIS A 21 15.44 49.61 29.51
C HIS A 21 15.35 50.06 28.07
N LEU A 22 14.92 51.32 27.87
CA LEU A 22 14.99 51.97 26.56
C LEU A 22 16.46 52.33 26.31
N GLU A 23 17.22 51.39 25.74
CA GLU A 23 18.50 51.73 25.12
C GLU A 23 18.23 52.72 23.98
N ARG A 24 19.16 53.66 23.79
CA ARG A 24 19.10 54.83 22.89
C ARG A 24 18.70 54.55 21.41
N SER A 25 18.50 53.30 21.03
CA SER A 25 18.13 52.82 19.68
C SER A 25 16.61 52.72 19.44
N GLY A 26 15.76 52.83 20.47
CA GLY A 26 14.30 52.67 20.32
C GLY A 26 13.83 51.22 20.14
N ILE A 27 14.73 50.24 20.32
CA ILE A 27 14.42 48.81 20.25
C ILE A 27 14.12 48.31 21.67
N CYS A 28 12.96 47.68 21.85
CA CYS A 28 12.56 47.14 23.15
C CYS A 28 13.32 45.84 23.46
N THR A 29 13.71 45.62 24.72
CA THR A 29 14.37 44.37 25.16
C THR A 29 13.34 43.36 25.64
N CYS A 30 13.22 42.29 24.89
CA CYS A 30 12.15 41.31 24.93
C CYS A 30 12.29 40.26 26.05
N LYS A 31 11.19 39.89 26.71
CA LYS A 31 11.19 38.80 27.69
C LYS A 31 11.42 37.43 27.03
N THR A 32 11.71 36.42 27.85
CA THR A 32 12.03 35.06 27.39
C THR A 32 10.94 34.50 26.48
N GLY A 33 11.35 33.96 25.33
CA GLY A 33 10.45 33.31 24.39
C GLY A 33 9.56 34.27 23.58
N VAL A 34 9.71 35.59 23.73
CA VAL A 34 8.93 36.60 22.99
C VAL A 34 9.83 37.27 21.95
N TYR A 35 9.29 37.77 20.84
CA TYR A 35 10.01 38.53 19.81
C TYR A 35 9.10 39.52 19.08
N GLY A 36 9.69 40.31 18.19
CA GLY A 36 9.01 41.35 17.41
C GLY A 36 9.41 42.76 17.85
N PRO A 37 9.09 43.79 17.06
CA PRO A 37 9.37 45.19 17.42
C PRO A 37 8.55 45.65 18.63
N LYS A 38 7.40 44.99 18.85
CA LYS A 38 6.43 45.25 19.93
C LYS A 38 6.28 44.09 20.93
N CYS A 39 7.09 43.01 20.82
CA CYS A 39 7.08 41.82 21.69
C CYS A 39 5.75 41.49 22.28
N ASP A 40 4.87 41.34 21.33
CA ASP A 40 3.51 40.88 21.36
C ASP A 40 3.40 39.47 20.76
N GLU A 41 4.50 38.90 20.26
CA GLU A 41 4.52 37.59 19.61
C GLU A 41 5.49 36.60 20.27
N CYS A 42 5.10 35.31 20.32
CA CYS A 42 5.99 34.24 20.79
C CYS A 42 6.96 33.82 19.68
N LYS A 43 8.24 33.64 20.05
CA LYS A 43 9.26 33.05 19.15
C LYS A 43 8.80 31.68 18.64
N PRO A 44 9.24 31.26 17.44
CA PRO A 44 9.12 29.86 17.01
C PRO A 44 9.62 28.91 18.11
N GLY A 45 8.87 27.84 18.36
CA GLY A 45 9.11 26.92 19.47
C GLY A 45 8.66 27.41 20.86
N TYR A 46 7.91 28.52 20.94
CA TYR A 46 7.29 29.01 22.17
C TYR A 46 5.79 29.29 21.99
N PHE A 47 5.02 29.17 23.08
CA PHE A 47 3.59 29.39 23.12
C PHE A 47 3.13 30.03 24.43
N SER A 48 1.85 30.39 24.51
CA SER A 48 1.20 30.95 25.70
C SER A 48 1.84 32.27 26.15
N PHE A 49 1.58 33.31 25.35
CA PHE A 49 2.01 34.67 25.65
C PHE A 49 1.47 35.15 27.01
N SER A 50 2.36 35.63 27.87
CA SER A 50 2.02 36.12 29.21
C SER A 50 2.94 37.25 29.64
N THR A 51 2.66 37.82 30.81
CA THR A 51 3.46 38.89 31.42
C THR A 51 4.88 38.45 31.77
N THR A 52 5.14 37.16 31.91
CA THR A 52 6.48 36.61 32.18
C THR A 52 7.23 36.20 30.91
N GLY A 53 6.58 36.29 29.74
CA GLY A 53 7.10 35.85 28.45
C GLY A 53 6.27 34.71 27.86
N CYS A 54 6.85 33.96 26.92
CA CYS A 54 6.26 32.75 26.37
C CYS A 54 6.96 31.50 26.92
N ARG A 55 6.27 30.37 26.92
CA ARG A 55 6.77 29.07 27.40
C ARG A 55 7.23 28.21 26.22
N PRO A 56 8.30 27.41 26.37
CA PRO A 56 8.75 26.54 25.28
C PRO A 56 7.72 25.45 24.96
N CYS A 57 7.62 25.07 23.70
CA CYS A 57 6.78 23.96 23.23
C CYS A 57 7.17 22.64 23.91
N GLN A 58 6.19 21.79 24.20
CA GLN A 58 6.38 20.50 24.88
C GLN A 58 5.97 19.35 23.96
N CYS A 59 6.79 19.08 22.93
CA CYS A 59 6.50 18.13 21.85
C CYS A 59 7.26 16.80 21.97
N ASN A 60 7.66 16.42 23.18
CA ASN A 60 8.42 15.18 23.46
C ASN A 60 9.65 14.98 22.55
N ASN A 61 10.32 16.06 22.13
CA ASN A 61 11.46 16.04 21.21
C ASN A 61 11.15 15.51 19.78
N HIS A 62 9.87 15.38 19.42
CA HIS A 62 9.42 15.00 18.08
C HIS A 62 8.97 16.19 17.23
N SER A 63 9.00 17.39 17.79
CA SER A 63 8.87 18.64 17.04
C SER A 63 9.53 19.78 17.82
N SER A 64 10.09 20.75 17.10
CA SER A 64 10.58 22.02 17.65
C SER A 64 9.50 23.10 17.69
N ASP A 65 8.39 22.91 16.98
CA ASP A 65 7.43 23.95 16.67
C ASP A 65 6.02 23.57 17.13
N CYS A 66 5.30 24.56 17.64
CA CYS A 66 3.92 24.41 18.07
C CYS A 66 3.13 25.68 17.81
N HIS A 67 1.81 25.56 17.82
CA HIS A 67 0.91 26.68 17.63
C HIS A 67 1.07 27.70 18.77
N PRO A 68 1.26 29.00 18.48
CA PRO A 68 1.69 30.00 19.47
C PRO A 68 0.68 30.27 20.59
N GLN A 69 -0.61 30.00 20.35
CA GLN A 69 -1.66 30.15 21.37
C GLN A 69 -1.94 28.87 22.15
N SER A 70 -2.24 27.76 21.47
CA SER A 70 -2.64 26.50 22.11
C SER A 70 -1.46 25.65 22.61
N GLY A 71 -0.26 25.83 22.05
CA GLY A 71 0.89 24.97 22.32
C GLY A 71 0.82 23.59 21.65
N THR A 72 -0.15 23.38 20.75
CA THR A 72 -0.30 22.13 20.00
C THR A 72 0.85 21.98 19.02
N CYS A 73 1.60 20.89 19.13
CA CYS A 73 2.74 20.60 18.28
C CYS A 73 2.33 20.43 16.83
N VAL A 74 3.14 20.98 15.93
CA VAL A 74 2.94 20.86 14.49
C VAL A 74 4.04 19.99 13.89
N ASN A 75 3.73 19.29 12.79
CA ASN A 75 4.69 18.47 12.05
C ASN A 75 5.46 17.46 12.93
N CYS A 76 4.74 16.69 13.75
CA CYS A 76 5.33 15.62 14.57
C CYS A 76 6.12 14.62 13.71
N GLN A 77 7.39 14.44 14.07
CA GLN A 77 8.36 13.55 13.44
C GLN A 77 8.31 12.13 14.06
N ASP A 78 9.19 11.24 13.61
CA ASP A 78 9.39 9.91 14.21
C ASP A 78 8.13 9.03 14.33
N ASN A 79 7.22 9.21 13.36
CA ASN A 79 5.93 8.52 13.30
C ASN A 79 5.06 8.75 14.54
N THR A 80 5.16 9.93 15.15
CA THR A 80 4.32 10.35 16.28
C THR A 80 3.19 11.28 15.86
N GLN A 81 2.16 11.37 16.68
CA GLN A 81 1.00 12.23 16.51
C GLN A 81 0.44 12.65 17.87
N GLY A 82 -0.62 13.46 17.86
CA GLY A 82 -1.24 14.00 19.06
C GLY A 82 -0.77 15.42 19.38
N PRO A 83 -1.43 16.11 20.33
CA PRO A 83 -1.14 17.52 20.65
C PRO A 83 0.28 17.78 21.12
N ARG A 84 0.98 16.77 21.64
CA ARG A 84 2.36 16.82 22.14
C ARG A 84 3.25 15.77 21.47
N CYS A 85 2.83 15.18 20.35
CA CYS A 85 3.53 14.08 19.70
C CYS A 85 3.73 12.86 20.63
N GLU A 86 2.77 12.64 21.54
CA GLU A 86 2.79 11.62 22.58
C GLU A 86 2.21 10.27 22.14
N GLU A 87 1.49 10.24 21.03
CA GLU A 87 0.90 9.04 20.44
C GLU A 87 1.70 8.57 19.23
N CYS A 88 1.63 7.29 18.92
CA CYS A 88 2.15 6.78 17.65
C CYS A 88 1.10 6.92 16.54
N LYS A 89 1.57 7.16 15.32
CA LYS A 89 0.72 7.13 14.13
C LYS A 89 0.15 5.72 13.92
N TYR A 90 -0.93 5.65 13.14
CA TYR A 90 -1.49 4.37 12.71
C TYR A 90 -0.42 3.46 12.10
N SER A 91 -0.45 2.17 12.43
CA SER A 91 0.57 1.16 12.04
C SER A 91 1.95 1.32 12.71
N PHE A 92 2.05 2.14 13.76
CA PHE A 92 3.25 2.24 14.59
C PHE A 92 2.92 2.06 16.07
N TYR A 93 3.89 1.58 16.84
CA TYR A 93 3.76 1.33 18.27
C TYR A 93 5.05 1.71 19.01
N ARG A 94 4.94 1.88 20.33
CA ARG A 94 6.08 2.03 21.24
C ARG A 94 6.22 0.77 22.09
N ARG A 95 7.46 0.33 22.32
CA ARG A 95 7.75 -0.81 23.19
C ARG A 95 7.30 -0.52 24.64
N PRO A 96 6.91 -1.56 25.40
CA PRO A 96 6.59 -1.40 26.82
C PRO A 96 7.70 -0.67 27.59
N GLY A 97 7.35 0.39 28.31
CA GLY A 97 8.29 1.16 29.12
C GLY A 97 9.16 2.14 28.33
N ALA A 98 9.00 2.26 27.01
CA ALA A 98 9.67 3.28 26.21
C ALA A 98 9.23 4.70 26.65
N ALA A 99 10.18 5.63 26.74
CA ALA A 99 9.87 7.02 27.02
C ALA A 99 9.09 7.66 25.86
N LEU A 100 8.29 8.69 26.14
CA LEU A 100 7.56 9.43 25.11
C LEU A 100 8.46 10.16 24.11
N THR A 101 9.74 10.30 24.42
CA THR A 101 10.77 10.87 23.55
C THR A 101 11.40 9.84 22.60
N GLU A 102 11.13 8.55 22.79
CA GLU A 102 11.60 7.50 21.89
C GLU A 102 10.70 7.40 20.65
N ILE A 103 11.32 7.05 19.52
CA ILE A 103 10.63 6.95 18.24
C ILE A 103 9.58 5.83 18.22
N CYS A 104 8.56 5.96 17.37
CA CYS A 104 7.60 4.88 17.16
C CYS A 104 8.10 3.89 16.10
N GLU A 105 8.00 2.60 16.42
CA GLU A 105 8.43 1.49 15.57
C GLU A 105 7.25 0.96 14.73
N PRO A 106 7.49 0.49 13.49
CA PRO A 106 6.43 -0.05 12.64
C PRO A 106 5.89 -1.36 13.22
N CYS A 107 4.57 -1.53 13.17
CA CYS A 107 3.91 -2.77 13.54
C CYS A 107 4.38 -3.93 12.64
N PRO A 108 4.61 -5.14 13.18
CA PRO A 108 4.95 -6.33 12.40
C PRO A 108 3.70 -6.96 11.74
N CYS A 109 2.82 -6.11 11.18
CA CYS A 109 1.52 -6.46 10.65
C CYS A 109 1.44 -6.07 9.18
N SER A 110 1.21 -7.05 8.30
CA SER A 110 1.05 -6.75 6.87
C SER A 110 -0.35 -6.18 6.59
N PRO A 111 -0.48 -5.07 5.84
CA PRO A 111 -1.79 -4.54 5.43
C PRO A 111 -2.51 -5.48 4.43
N VAL A 112 -1.80 -6.47 3.86
CA VAL A 112 -2.37 -7.50 2.97
C VAL A 112 -3.10 -8.58 3.77
N THR A 113 -2.64 -8.89 4.98
CA THR A 113 -3.19 -9.98 5.81
C THR A 113 -3.94 -9.48 7.05
N SER A 114 -3.85 -8.19 7.34
CA SER A 114 -4.48 -7.54 8.51
C SER A 114 -4.89 -6.10 8.18
N THR A 115 -5.38 -5.35 9.19
CA THR A 115 -5.56 -3.89 9.13
C THR A 115 -4.22 -3.12 9.10
N GLY A 116 -3.11 -3.77 9.48
CA GLY A 116 -1.80 -3.16 9.60
C GLY A 116 -1.54 -2.41 10.92
N SER A 117 -2.53 -2.34 11.82
CA SER A 117 -2.38 -1.76 13.16
C SER A 117 -2.13 -2.84 14.21
N CYS A 118 -1.50 -2.46 15.32
CA CYS A 118 -1.17 -3.37 16.41
C CYS A 118 -1.29 -2.71 17.78
N HIS A 119 -1.51 -3.54 18.79
CA HIS A 119 -1.42 -3.19 20.21
C HIS A 119 -0.40 -4.09 20.90
N ILE A 120 0.03 -3.68 22.10
CA ILE A 120 0.90 -4.52 22.92
C ILE A 120 0.06 -5.43 23.81
N ASP A 121 0.33 -6.73 23.75
CA ASP A 121 -0.31 -7.72 24.62
C ASP A 121 0.26 -7.71 26.04
N SER A 122 -0.28 -8.57 26.91
CA SER A 122 0.17 -8.71 28.30
C SER A 122 1.61 -9.24 28.45
N SER A 123 2.16 -9.85 27.40
CA SER A 123 3.55 -10.33 27.36
C SER A 123 4.54 -9.24 26.91
N GLY A 124 4.03 -8.08 26.48
CA GLY A 124 4.84 -6.99 25.97
C GLY A 124 5.16 -7.09 24.48
N GLN A 125 4.49 -7.97 23.74
CA GLN A 125 4.71 -8.16 22.30
C GLN A 125 3.64 -7.44 21.47
N PRO A 126 4.00 -6.87 20.31
CA PRO A 126 3.04 -6.30 19.38
C PRO A 126 2.20 -7.40 18.73
N VAL A 127 0.88 -7.24 18.78
CA VAL A 127 -0.12 -8.14 18.19
C VAL A 127 -1.04 -7.34 17.29
N CYS A 128 -1.30 -7.83 16.08
CA CYS A 128 -2.16 -7.15 15.13
C CYS A 128 -3.61 -7.09 15.64
N ASP A 129 -4.25 -5.93 15.49
CA ASP A 129 -5.60 -5.70 16.06
C ASP A 129 -6.66 -6.56 15.37
N GLN A 130 -6.56 -6.70 14.05
CA GLN A 130 -7.54 -7.43 13.26
C GLN A 130 -6.91 -8.09 12.04
N CYS A 131 -6.86 -9.43 12.07
CA CYS A 131 -6.52 -10.24 10.91
C CYS A 131 -7.69 -10.26 9.91
N ARG A 132 -7.35 -10.40 8.62
CA ARG A 132 -8.34 -10.75 7.60
C ARG A 132 -8.91 -12.15 7.85
N PRO A 133 -10.11 -12.46 7.33
CA PRO A 133 -10.83 -13.70 7.66
C PRO A 133 -10.01 -14.98 7.41
N GLU A 134 -9.16 -15.00 6.39
CA GLU A 134 -8.37 -16.17 5.98
C GLU A 134 -7.09 -16.36 6.80
N TYR A 135 -6.72 -15.39 7.62
CA TYR A 135 -5.46 -15.34 8.37
C TYR A 135 -5.70 -15.39 9.89
N GLN A 136 -4.69 -15.84 10.63
CA GLN A 136 -4.67 -15.94 12.08
C GLN A 136 -3.24 -15.82 12.63
N GLY A 137 -3.14 -15.81 13.97
CA GLY A 137 -1.87 -15.64 14.68
C GLY A 137 -1.64 -14.19 15.10
N PRO A 138 -0.62 -13.93 15.94
CA PRO A 138 -0.36 -12.59 16.47
C PRO A 138 0.01 -11.57 15.39
N ASN A 139 0.66 -12.02 14.31
CA ASN A 139 1.09 -11.18 13.20
C ASN A 139 0.23 -11.35 11.93
N CYS A 140 -0.87 -12.11 12.03
CA CYS A 140 -1.72 -12.47 10.89
C CYS A 140 -0.95 -13.06 9.70
N ASP A 141 0.08 -13.86 9.99
CA ASP A 141 1.01 -14.46 9.02
C ASP A 141 0.70 -15.94 8.75
N LYS A 142 -0.25 -16.53 9.49
CA LYS A 142 -0.63 -17.94 9.37
C LYS A 142 -2.02 -18.07 8.77
N CYS A 143 -2.24 -19.11 7.98
CA CYS A 143 -3.58 -19.41 7.50
C CYS A 143 -4.48 -19.88 8.64
N ARG A 144 -5.73 -19.40 8.59
CA ARG A 144 -6.78 -19.84 9.49
C ARG A 144 -7.10 -21.31 9.24
N ASP A 145 -7.55 -21.99 10.28
CA ASP A 145 -8.16 -23.31 10.18
C ASP A 145 -9.19 -23.37 9.03
N GLY A 146 -9.05 -24.37 8.14
CA GLY A 146 -9.84 -24.49 6.90
C GLY A 146 -9.22 -23.77 5.70
N TYR A 147 -8.03 -23.19 5.84
CA TYR A 147 -7.22 -22.60 4.78
C TYR A 147 -5.79 -23.16 4.80
N TYR A 148 -5.12 -23.09 3.66
CA TYR A 148 -3.72 -23.49 3.49
C TYR A 148 -2.96 -22.44 2.67
N ASN A 149 -1.64 -22.44 2.80
CA ASN A 149 -0.76 -21.54 2.09
C ASN A 149 -0.62 -21.98 0.62
N SER A 150 -1.15 -21.18 -0.28
CA SER A 150 -0.95 -21.29 -1.72
C SER A 150 -0.18 -20.06 -2.17
N ASP A 151 1.14 -20.20 -2.38
CA ASP A 151 2.02 -19.14 -2.86
C ASP A 151 1.96 -17.84 -2.02
N SER A 152 2.06 -17.97 -0.69
CA SER A 152 1.99 -16.85 0.29
C SER A 152 0.61 -16.20 0.46
N ILE A 153 -0.44 -16.82 -0.10
CA ILE A 153 -1.84 -16.41 0.09
C ILE A 153 -2.60 -17.58 0.69
N CYS A 154 -3.48 -17.30 1.66
CA CYS A 154 -4.30 -18.34 2.27
C CYS A 154 -5.51 -18.69 1.38
N ALA A 155 -5.49 -19.89 0.81
CA ALA A 155 -6.56 -20.46 0.01
C ALA A 155 -7.41 -21.44 0.83
N ARG A 156 -8.71 -21.53 0.54
CA ARG A 156 -9.61 -22.45 1.26
C ARG A 156 -9.25 -23.91 0.95
N CYS A 157 -9.31 -24.77 1.97
CA CYS A 157 -9.21 -26.22 1.80
C CYS A 157 -10.36 -26.74 0.91
N GLU A 158 -10.03 -27.49 -0.13
CA GLU A 158 -11.01 -28.16 -0.98
C GLU A 158 -11.03 -29.66 -0.64
N CYS A 159 -12.00 -30.09 0.17
CA CYS A 159 -12.10 -31.47 0.66
C CYS A 159 -13.36 -32.20 0.18
N SER A 160 -13.95 -31.75 -0.94
CA SER A 160 -15.16 -32.33 -1.55
C SER A 160 -16.36 -32.44 -0.60
N GLY A 161 -16.39 -31.68 0.50
CA GLY A 161 -17.41 -31.81 1.56
C GLY A 161 -17.33 -33.11 2.38
N ASN A 162 -16.28 -33.92 2.19
CA ASN A 162 -16.08 -35.20 2.86
C ASN A 162 -15.21 -35.08 4.12
N VAL A 163 -15.19 -33.92 4.77
CA VAL A 163 -14.54 -33.70 6.07
C VAL A 163 -15.51 -32.93 6.95
N ASP A 164 -15.71 -33.38 8.20
CA ASP A 164 -16.58 -32.69 9.15
C ASP A 164 -15.79 -31.63 9.94
N PRO A 165 -16.08 -30.32 9.74
CA PRO A 165 -15.40 -29.22 10.43
C PRO A 165 -15.57 -29.25 11.96
N ARG A 166 -16.58 -29.96 12.48
CA ARG A 166 -16.80 -30.10 13.92
C ARG A 166 -15.90 -31.16 14.55
N SER A 167 -15.53 -32.17 13.76
CA SER A 167 -14.66 -33.24 14.21
C SER A 167 -13.18 -32.86 14.16
N SER A 168 -12.81 -31.93 13.27
CA SER A 168 -11.46 -31.40 13.17
C SER A 168 -11.51 -29.91 12.84
N PRO A 169 -11.15 -29.00 13.77
CA PRO A 169 -10.98 -27.59 13.42
C PRO A 169 -9.94 -27.44 12.29
N ARG A 170 -8.91 -28.29 12.28
CA ARG A 170 -7.95 -28.39 11.17
C ARG A 170 -8.44 -29.34 10.08
N VAL A 171 -9.10 -28.77 9.08
CA VAL A 171 -9.71 -29.52 7.95
C VAL A 171 -8.67 -30.06 6.98
N CYS A 172 -7.64 -29.27 6.68
CA CYS A 172 -6.51 -29.68 5.84
C CYS A 172 -5.18 -29.25 6.45
N ASP A 173 -4.10 -29.86 5.96
CA ASP A 173 -2.74 -29.45 6.29
C ASP A 173 -2.48 -28.01 5.77
N PRO A 174 -1.97 -27.11 6.62
CA PRO A 174 -1.88 -25.69 6.31
C PRO A 174 -0.79 -25.34 5.28
N ASP A 175 0.15 -26.24 5.01
CA ASP A 175 1.25 -25.98 4.06
C ASP A 175 1.01 -26.68 2.72
N THR A 176 0.42 -27.87 2.74
CA THR A 176 0.20 -28.70 1.54
C THR A 176 -1.22 -28.64 0.99
N GLY A 177 -2.20 -28.23 1.81
CA GLY A 177 -3.61 -28.25 1.46
C GLY A 177 -4.23 -29.66 1.43
N GLN A 178 -3.52 -30.69 1.88
CA GLN A 178 -4.03 -32.06 1.92
C GLN A 178 -5.08 -32.21 3.03
N CYS A 179 -6.26 -32.68 2.67
CA CYS A 179 -7.36 -32.89 3.61
C CYS A 179 -7.02 -33.97 4.65
N LEU A 180 -7.42 -33.70 5.88
CA LEU A 180 -7.19 -34.57 7.03
C LEU A 180 -8.52 -35.26 7.39
N ASN A 181 -8.44 -36.51 7.87
CA ASN A 181 -9.59 -37.26 8.38
C ASN A 181 -10.79 -37.33 7.40
N CYS A 182 -10.55 -37.82 6.18
CA CYS A 182 -11.61 -38.04 5.20
C CYS A 182 -12.74 -38.92 5.77
N ALA A 183 -13.97 -38.44 5.68
CA ALA A 183 -15.19 -39.11 6.08
C ALA A 183 -15.80 -39.92 4.92
N ASN A 184 -16.96 -40.54 5.13
CA ASN A 184 -17.72 -41.26 4.09
C ASN A 184 -16.94 -42.37 3.36
N ASN A 185 -15.94 -42.97 4.01
CA ASN A 185 -15.03 -43.95 3.40
C ASN A 185 -14.35 -43.40 2.13
N THR A 186 -14.00 -42.12 2.14
CA THR A 186 -13.27 -41.45 1.06
C THR A 186 -11.77 -41.35 1.37
N ALA A 187 -10.99 -41.12 0.34
CA ALA A 187 -9.54 -40.98 0.35
C ALA A 187 -9.10 -40.06 -0.80
N GLY A 188 -7.80 -39.76 -0.87
CA GLY A 188 -7.23 -38.78 -1.80
C GLY A 188 -6.87 -37.48 -1.10
N ARG A 189 -6.22 -36.55 -1.82
CA ARG A 189 -5.78 -35.28 -1.21
C ARG A 189 -6.94 -34.34 -0.89
N HIS A 190 -8.04 -34.47 -1.63
CA HIS A 190 -9.24 -33.66 -1.54
C HIS A 190 -10.45 -34.50 -1.10
N CYS A 191 -10.19 -35.67 -0.50
CA CYS A 191 -11.20 -36.67 -0.15
C CYS A 191 -12.15 -36.99 -1.32
N GLU A 192 -11.59 -37.05 -2.53
CA GLU A 192 -12.33 -37.08 -3.79
C GLU A 192 -12.54 -38.49 -4.34
N LYS A 193 -11.87 -39.50 -3.78
CA LYS A 193 -11.90 -40.90 -4.22
C LYS A 193 -12.48 -41.77 -3.12
N CYS A 194 -13.00 -42.94 -3.45
CA CYS A 194 -13.31 -43.93 -2.42
C CYS A 194 -12.02 -44.53 -1.84
N ALA A 195 -12.04 -44.81 -0.54
CA ALA A 195 -10.96 -45.52 0.13
C ALA A 195 -10.80 -46.95 -0.42
N GLU A 196 -9.65 -47.57 -0.16
CA GLU A 196 -9.37 -48.92 -0.63
C GLU A 196 -10.45 -49.92 -0.16
N GLY A 197 -10.94 -50.75 -1.08
CA GLY A 197 -12.04 -51.69 -0.80
C GLY A 197 -13.44 -51.07 -0.86
N TYR A 198 -13.56 -49.81 -1.29
CA TYR A 198 -14.83 -49.14 -1.55
C TYR A 198 -14.94 -48.69 -3.01
N SER A 199 -16.17 -48.67 -3.53
CA SER A 199 -16.50 -48.27 -4.90
C SER A 199 -17.75 -47.38 -4.92
N GLY A 200 -17.80 -46.41 -5.82
CA GLY A 200 -18.89 -45.46 -5.96
C GLY A 200 -18.42 -44.05 -6.35
N ASP A 201 -19.23 -43.05 -6.05
CA ASP A 201 -18.88 -41.63 -6.27
C ASP A 201 -18.24 -41.05 -5.01
N GLY A 202 -16.91 -40.97 -5.00
CA GLY A 202 -16.13 -40.44 -3.88
C GLY A 202 -16.41 -38.97 -3.60
N ARG A 203 -16.66 -38.15 -4.64
CA ARG A 203 -16.88 -36.71 -4.47
C ARG A 203 -18.25 -36.40 -3.84
N ALA A 204 -19.24 -37.25 -4.11
CA ALA A 204 -20.54 -37.20 -3.44
C ALA A 204 -20.58 -37.91 -2.08
N GLY A 205 -19.48 -38.54 -1.65
CA GLY A 205 -19.42 -39.33 -0.41
C GLY A 205 -20.22 -40.65 -0.48
N ASN A 206 -20.55 -41.13 -1.68
CA ASN A 206 -21.35 -42.33 -1.89
C ASN A 206 -20.46 -43.55 -2.16
N CYS A 207 -19.63 -43.90 -1.17
CA CYS A 207 -18.70 -45.03 -1.25
C CYS A 207 -19.28 -46.27 -0.56
N THR A 208 -19.43 -47.36 -1.32
CA THR A 208 -19.98 -48.64 -0.84
C THR A 208 -18.89 -49.70 -0.83
N LYS A 209 -18.89 -50.58 0.18
CA LYS A 209 -17.87 -51.63 0.34
C LYS A 209 -17.95 -52.60 -0.85
N THR A 210 -16.85 -52.77 -1.56
CA THR A 210 -16.77 -53.69 -2.69
C THR A 210 -16.83 -55.11 -2.16
N ALA A 211 -17.85 -55.87 -2.57
CA ALA A 211 -17.93 -57.28 -2.27
C ALA A 211 -16.84 -58.01 -3.06
N VAL A 212 -15.82 -58.52 -2.37
CA VAL A 212 -14.82 -59.40 -2.98
C VAL A 212 -15.53 -60.69 -3.35
N ARG A 213 -15.91 -60.86 -4.62
CA ARG A 213 -16.14 -62.20 -5.17
C ARG A 213 -14.77 -62.85 -5.27
N ILE A 214 -14.45 -63.70 -4.31
CA ILE A 214 -13.39 -64.69 -4.47
C ILE A 214 -13.88 -65.61 -5.59
N LEU A 215 -13.49 -65.35 -6.83
CA LEU A 215 -13.63 -66.33 -7.88
C LEU A 215 -12.68 -67.45 -7.49
N PRO A 216 -13.14 -68.70 -7.29
CA PRO A 216 -12.26 -69.78 -6.92
C PRO A 216 -11.17 -69.88 -7.99
N THR A 217 -9.91 -69.77 -7.54
CA THR A 217 -8.72 -69.99 -8.35
C THR A 217 -8.92 -71.28 -9.14
N ALA A 218 -9.02 -71.18 -10.47
CA ALA A 218 -8.95 -72.35 -11.31
C ALA A 218 -7.62 -73.03 -10.99
N VAL A 219 -7.73 -74.26 -10.49
CA VAL A 219 -6.61 -75.18 -10.26
C VAL A 219 -5.73 -75.16 -11.51
N PRO A 220 -4.41 -74.93 -11.39
CA PRO A 220 -3.53 -75.05 -12.54
C PRO A 220 -3.49 -76.52 -12.95
N THR A 221 -4.19 -76.85 -14.04
CA THR A 221 -4.10 -78.16 -14.68
C THR A 221 -2.67 -78.35 -15.16
N THR A 222 -1.95 -79.26 -14.52
CA THR A 222 -0.63 -79.72 -14.93
C THR A 222 -0.73 -80.41 -16.29
N THR A 223 -0.24 -79.78 -17.35
CA THR A 223 0.12 -80.45 -18.60
C THR A 223 1.64 -80.49 -18.74
N PRO A 224 2.24 -81.63 -19.18
CA PRO A 224 3.68 -81.81 -19.14
C PRO A 224 4.39 -81.07 -20.28
N ALA A 225 5.57 -80.53 -19.99
CA ALA A 225 6.49 -79.94 -20.96
C ALA A 225 7.17 -80.99 -21.86
N PRO A 226 7.47 -80.67 -23.12
CA PRO A 226 8.60 -81.23 -23.86
C PRO A 226 9.76 -80.23 -23.95
N PRO A 227 10.97 -80.69 -24.32
CA PRO A 227 12.20 -80.23 -23.68
C PRO A 227 12.85 -79.01 -24.31
N THR A 228 13.64 -78.37 -23.45
CA THR A 228 14.63 -77.32 -23.67
C THR A 228 15.57 -77.65 -24.85
N SER A 229 15.78 -76.68 -25.72
CA SER A 229 17.00 -76.58 -26.54
C SER A 229 17.56 -75.18 -26.37
N THR A 230 18.69 -75.13 -25.69
CA THR A 230 19.60 -74.00 -25.55
C THR A 230 20.21 -73.64 -26.90
N MET A 231 20.24 -72.35 -27.27
CA MET A 231 21.35 -71.77 -28.02
C MET A 231 21.54 -70.30 -27.65
N THR A 232 22.81 -69.95 -27.58
CA THR A 232 23.44 -68.77 -27.02
C THR A 232 23.63 -67.66 -28.08
N SER A 233 23.95 -66.45 -27.58
CA SER A 233 24.71 -65.34 -28.20
C SER A 233 24.08 -64.39 -29.25
N SER A 234 24.10 -63.10 -28.89
CA SER A 234 24.11 -61.86 -29.70
C SER A 234 25.30 -61.78 -30.71
N PRO A 235 25.53 -60.70 -31.54
CA PRO A 235 24.86 -59.37 -31.66
C PRO A 235 24.65 -58.82 -33.12
N ASN A 236 24.04 -57.61 -33.18
CA ASN A 236 24.11 -56.55 -34.21
C ASN A 236 23.50 -56.76 -35.62
N THR A 237 22.47 -55.96 -35.99
CA THR A 237 22.58 -54.76 -36.87
C THR A 237 21.21 -54.11 -37.19
N THR A 238 21.18 -52.77 -37.07
CA THR A 238 20.45 -51.72 -37.82
C THR A 238 19.22 -52.04 -38.71
N THR A 239 18.09 -51.34 -38.47
CA THR A 239 17.45 -50.28 -39.31
C THR A 239 15.91 -50.26 -39.33
N LEU A 240 15.39 -49.03 -39.17
CA LEU A 240 14.17 -48.42 -39.76
C LEU A 240 12.79 -49.05 -39.50
N LEU A 241 11.98 -48.38 -38.64
CA LEU A 241 10.52 -48.47 -38.67
C LEU A 241 9.87 -47.12 -38.98
N THR A 242 8.91 -47.20 -39.89
CA THR A 242 8.07 -46.18 -40.51
C THR A 242 6.92 -45.72 -39.60
N THR A 243 6.60 -44.43 -39.67
CA THR A 243 5.43 -43.78 -39.07
C THR A 243 4.18 -43.98 -39.92
N ALA A 244 3.08 -44.44 -39.31
CA ALA A 244 1.78 -44.61 -39.95
C ALA A 244 0.97 -43.29 -39.96
N THR A 245 0.42 -42.95 -41.12
CA THR A 245 -0.45 -41.79 -41.37
C THR A 245 -1.93 -42.18 -41.31
N THR A 246 -2.74 -41.42 -40.58
CA THR A 246 -4.22 -41.45 -40.67
C THR A 246 -4.73 -40.28 -41.51
N GLN A 247 -5.47 -40.58 -42.58
CA GLN A 247 -6.18 -39.62 -43.43
C GLN A 247 -7.50 -39.18 -42.79
N ALA A 248 -7.84 -37.90 -42.94
CA ALA A 248 -9.17 -37.36 -42.71
C ALA A 248 -9.66 -36.62 -43.98
N LEU A 249 -10.91 -36.91 -44.32
CA LEU A 249 -11.65 -36.53 -45.52
C LEU A 249 -12.18 -35.09 -45.40
N ALA A 250 -11.94 -34.22 -46.37
CA ALA A 250 -12.51 -32.87 -46.43
C ALA A 250 -13.56 -32.78 -47.56
N THR A 251 -14.81 -32.53 -47.18
CA THR A 251 -15.92 -32.22 -48.09
C THR A 251 -15.99 -30.72 -48.35
N THR A 252 -16.06 -30.36 -49.63
CA THR A 252 -16.19 -29.00 -50.16
C THR A 252 -17.60 -28.43 -49.94
N LEU A 253 -17.70 -27.19 -49.46
CA LEU A 253 -18.89 -26.35 -49.66
C LEU A 253 -18.47 -24.96 -50.17
N ASN A 254 -18.86 -24.68 -51.42
CA ASN A 254 -18.81 -23.37 -52.05
C ASN A 254 -19.85 -22.47 -51.39
N ASN A 255 -19.46 -21.28 -50.92
CA ASN A 255 -20.38 -20.15 -50.82
C ASN A 255 -19.65 -18.87 -51.24
N THR A 256 -20.17 -18.27 -52.29
CA THR A 256 -19.78 -16.97 -52.85
C THR A 256 -20.02 -15.86 -51.84
N THR A 257 -18.95 -15.26 -51.35
CA THR A 257 -18.95 -13.88 -50.86
C THR A 257 -17.82 -13.16 -51.56
N THR A 258 -18.17 -12.16 -52.35
CA THR A 258 -17.26 -11.17 -52.92
C THR A 258 -16.60 -10.41 -51.78
N ALA A 259 -15.52 -10.96 -51.24
CA ALA A 259 -14.60 -10.24 -50.38
C ALA A 259 -13.63 -9.50 -51.30
N THR A 260 -13.74 -8.18 -51.36
CA THR A 260 -12.63 -7.34 -51.85
C THR A 260 -11.41 -7.70 -51.01
N GLU A 261 -10.42 -8.36 -51.61
CA GLU A 261 -9.20 -8.75 -50.92
C GLU A 261 -8.48 -7.49 -50.43
N VAL A 262 -8.68 -7.16 -49.15
CA VAL A 262 -7.99 -6.07 -48.49
C VAL A 262 -6.52 -6.46 -48.42
N SER A 263 -5.68 -5.77 -49.20
CA SER A 263 -4.24 -6.03 -49.22
C SER A 263 -3.67 -6.00 -47.80
N TRP A 264 -2.73 -6.91 -47.47
CA TRP A 264 -2.14 -7.04 -46.14
C TRP A 264 -1.59 -5.72 -45.56
N THR A 265 -1.19 -4.78 -46.42
CA THR A 265 -0.78 -3.42 -46.05
C THR A 265 -1.94 -2.56 -45.56
N GLN A 266 -3.12 -2.68 -46.17
CA GLN A 266 -4.34 -1.99 -45.76
C GLN A 266 -4.88 -2.52 -44.43
N PHE A 267 -4.76 -3.82 -44.15
CA PHE A 267 -5.11 -4.38 -42.84
C PHE A 267 -4.21 -3.84 -41.71
N ASN A 268 -2.90 -3.79 -41.93
CA ASN A 268 -1.95 -3.25 -40.94
C ASN A 268 -2.18 -1.76 -40.64
N ILE A 269 -2.56 -0.97 -41.65
CA ILE A 269 -2.92 0.44 -41.47
C ILE A 269 -4.18 0.58 -40.61
N ILE A 270 -5.19 -0.26 -40.84
CA ILE A 270 -6.42 -0.26 -40.04
C ILE A 270 -6.12 -0.62 -38.59
N ILE A 271 -5.31 -1.66 -38.35
CA ILE A 271 -4.91 -2.06 -36.99
C ILE A 271 -4.12 -0.95 -36.29
N LEU A 272 -3.17 -0.32 -36.99
CA LEU A 272 -2.40 0.80 -36.44
C LEU A 272 -3.32 1.99 -36.08
N ALA A 273 -4.27 2.33 -36.94
CA ALA A 273 -5.24 3.39 -36.68
C ALA A 273 -6.09 3.08 -35.43
N VAL A 274 -6.55 1.83 -35.28
CA VAL A 274 -7.31 1.40 -34.08
C VAL A 274 -6.46 1.50 -32.82
N ILE A 275 -5.20 1.06 -32.85
CA ILE A 275 -4.28 1.16 -31.70
C ILE A 275 -4.07 2.62 -31.30
N ILE A 276 -3.82 3.51 -32.27
CA ILE A 276 -3.64 4.95 -32.00
C ILE A 276 -4.90 5.55 -31.36
N VAL A 277 -6.10 5.22 -31.88
CA VAL A 277 -7.36 5.70 -31.30
C VAL A 277 -7.54 5.20 -29.87
N VAL A 278 -7.25 3.92 -29.60
CA VAL A 278 -7.31 3.36 -28.24
C VAL A 278 -6.34 4.06 -27.29
N VAL A 279 -5.10 4.31 -27.74
CA VAL A 279 -4.09 5.02 -26.92
C VAL A 279 -4.53 6.45 -26.62
N VAL A 280 -5.09 7.18 -27.61
CA VAL A 280 -5.59 8.55 -27.41
C VAL A 280 -6.77 8.57 -26.42
N VAL A 281 -7.69 7.61 -26.52
CA VAL A 281 -8.82 7.48 -25.58
C VAL A 281 -8.33 7.17 -24.16
N LEU A 282 -7.35 6.27 -24.02
CA LEU A 282 -6.77 5.94 -22.71
C LEU A 282 -6.01 7.13 -22.10
N MET A 283 -5.24 7.86 -22.90
CA MET A 283 -4.57 9.08 -22.45
C MET A 283 -5.58 10.16 -22.04
N GLY A 284 -6.67 10.32 -22.80
CA GLY A 284 -7.78 11.19 -22.44
C GLY A 284 -8.46 10.79 -21.14
N PHE A 285 -8.69 9.49 -20.92
CA PHE A 285 -9.26 8.97 -19.67
C PHE A 285 -8.33 9.21 -18.48
N VAL A 286 -7.04 8.89 -18.61
CA VAL A 286 -6.03 9.14 -17.56
C VAL A 286 -5.93 10.64 -17.24
N GLY A 287 -5.91 11.50 -18.27
CA GLY A 287 -5.93 12.96 -18.10
C GLY A 287 -7.21 13.44 -17.41
N GLY A 288 -8.36 12.87 -17.76
CA GLY A 288 -9.65 13.15 -17.11
C GLY A 288 -9.68 12.74 -15.64
N VAL A 289 -9.17 11.56 -15.30
CA VAL A 289 -9.05 11.10 -13.91
C VAL A 289 -8.09 11.98 -13.10
N TYR A 290 -6.95 12.38 -13.70
CA TYR A 290 -6.00 13.28 -13.06
C TYR A 290 -6.62 14.66 -12.79
N MET A 291 -7.26 15.26 -13.79
CA MET A 291 -7.99 16.53 -13.62
C MET A 291 -9.14 16.44 -12.62
N TYR A 292 -9.87 15.33 -12.60
CA TYR A 292 -10.95 15.09 -11.64
C TYR A 292 -10.40 14.98 -10.21
N ARG A 293 -9.28 14.26 -10.00
CA ARG A 293 -8.61 14.19 -8.70
C ARG A 293 -8.13 15.56 -8.24
N GLU A 294 -7.51 16.32 -9.12
CA GLU A 294 -7.06 17.69 -8.82
C GLU A 294 -8.24 18.59 -8.45
N TYR A 295 -9.36 18.50 -9.18
CA TYR A 295 -10.59 19.23 -8.87
C TYR A 295 -11.19 18.83 -7.50
N GLN A 296 -11.23 17.54 -7.18
CA GLN A 296 -11.71 17.06 -5.87
C GLN A 296 -10.77 17.51 -4.74
N ASN A 297 -9.45 17.45 -4.94
CA ASN A 297 -8.48 17.96 -3.96
C ASN A 297 -8.67 19.46 -3.70
N ARG A 298 -8.98 20.27 -4.73
CA ARG A 298 -9.35 21.67 -4.53
C ARG A 298 -10.66 21.83 -3.74
N LYS A 299 -11.63 20.92 -3.90
CA LYS A 299 -12.87 20.92 -3.11
C LYS A 299 -12.68 20.48 -1.66
N LEU A 300 -11.77 19.54 -1.38
CA LEU A 300 -11.41 19.10 -0.02
C LEU A 300 -10.58 20.16 0.72
N ASN A 301 -9.78 20.95 0.00
CA ASN A 301 -8.98 22.03 0.56
C ASN A 301 -9.66 23.41 0.53
N ALA A 302 -10.88 23.51 -0.02
CA ALA A 302 -11.70 24.70 0.14
C ALA A 302 -12.20 24.74 1.60
N PRO A 303 -11.88 25.79 2.38
CA PRO A 303 -12.34 25.88 3.75
C PRO A 303 -13.87 25.84 3.75
N PHE A 304 -14.44 24.96 4.56
CA PHE A 304 -15.88 24.93 4.77
C PHE A 304 -16.30 26.32 5.28
N TRP A 305 -17.11 27.05 4.53
CA TRP A 305 -17.81 28.23 5.06
C TRP A 305 -19.24 27.77 5.24
N THR A 306 -19.61 27.38 6.46
CA THR A 306 -21.02 27.33 6.84
C THR A 306 -21.55 28.75 6.79
N ILE A 307 -22.43 29.03 5.85
CA ILE A 307 -23.27 30.22 5.87
C ILE A 307 -24.27 30.01 7.01
N GLU A 308 -23.94 30.46 8.23
CA GLU A 308 -24.95 30.67 9.26
C GLU A 308 -25.74 31.91 8.86
N LEU A 309 -26.95 31.71 8.37
CA LEU A 309 -27.94 32.78 8.23
C LEU A 309 -28.38 33.18 9.65
N LYS A 310 -27.68 34.14 10.26
CA LYS A 310 -28.24 34.93 11.34
C LYS A 310 -28.96 36.12 10.70
N GLU A 311 -30.27 36.12 10.87
CA GLU A 311 -31.20 37.11 10.35
C GLU A 311 -30.65 38.54 10.59
N ASP A 312 -30.52 39.28 9.48
CA ASP A 312 -30.42 40.75 9.37
C ASP A 312 -29.07 41.48 9.49
N ASN A 313 -27.92 40.88 9.14
CA ASN A 313 -26.86 41.64 8.45
C ASN A 313 -25.96 40.74 7.59
N ILE A 314 -25.72 41.14 6.33
CA ILE A 314 -24.76 40.47 5.46
C ILE A 314 -23.42 41.19 5.62
N SER A 315 -22.61 40.82 6.61
CA SER A 315 -21.19 41.20 6.63
C SER A 315 -20.38 40.12 5.92
N PHE A 316 -19.84 40.45 4.75
CA PHE A 316 -18.87 39.61 4.04
C PHE A 316 -17.48 39.95 4.59
N SER A 317 -16.90 39.13 5.46
CA SER A 317 -15.47 39.24 5.78
C SER A 317 -14.70 38.08 5.15
N SER A 318 -14.16 38.30 3.95
CA SER A 318 -13.10 37.46 3.40
C SER A 318 -11.76 38.08 3.80
N TYR A 319 -11.09 37.50 4.81
CA TYR A 319 -9.68 37.78 5.07
C TYR A 319 -8.85 37.02 4.03
N HIS A 320 -8.55 37.68 2.91
CA HIS A 320 -7.44 37.32 2.02
C HIS A 320 -6.85 38.61 1.47
N ASP A 321 -5.90 39.18 2.21
CA ASP A 321 -4.89 40.07 1.64
C ASP A 321 -3.60 39.89 2.43
N SER A 322 -2.57 39.38 1.75
CA SER A 322 -1.11 39.47 2.02
C SER A 322 -0.38 38.17 1.64
N ILE A 323 -0.23 37.92 0.33
CA ILE A 323 0.98 37.26 -0.19
C ILE A 323 1.81 38.38 -0.82
N PRO A 324 3.00 38.75 -0.30
CA PRO A 324 3.88 39.63 -1.04
C PRO A 324 4.80 38.83 -1.97
N ASN A 325 4.98 39.38 -3.17
CA ASN A 325 6.16 39.25 -4.05
C ASN A 325 6.18 38.07 -5.05
N ALA A 326 5.52 38.28 -6.19
CA ALA A 326 6.07 37.88 -7.47
C ALA A 326 6.49 39.16 -8.21
N ASP A 327 7.78 39.50 -8.14
CA ASP A 327 8.35 40.62 -8.89
C ASP A 327 8.61 40.16 -10.33
N VAL A 328 7.90 40.77 -11.28
CA VAL A 328 8.21 40.75 -12.71
C VAL A 328 8.36 42.19 -13.14
N SER A 329 9.61 42.67 -13.16
CA SER A 329 10.16 43.62 -14.14
C SER A 329 11.59 44.00 -13.74
N GLY A 330 12.56 43.52 -14.51
CA GLY A 330 13.97 43.85 -14.36
C GLY A 330 14.73 43.41 -15.61
N LEU A 331 14.30 43.91 -16.77
CA LEU A 331 15.08 43.87 -18.00
C LEU A 331 15.93 45.15 -18.04
N LEU A 332 17.22 44.97 -18.38
CA LEU A 332 18.24 45.94 -18.81
C LEU A 332 19.36 46.25 -17.80
N GLU A 333 20.56 45.82 -18.23
CA GLU A 333 21.89 46.40 -18.02
C GLU A 333 22.47 46.21 -16.60
N ASP A 334 23.68 45.69 -16.38
CA ASP A 334 24.93 46.03 -17.06
C ASP A 334 25.99 44.93 -16.89
N GLU A 335 26.93 44.97 -17.84
CA GLU A 335 28.15 44.20 -17.94
C GLU A 335 29.11 44.47 -16.76
N ALA A 336 29.59 43.42 -16.09
CA ALA A 336 30.85 43.44 -15.36
C ALA A 336 31.48 42.03 -15.34
N SER A 337 32.24 41.74 -16.40
CA SER A 337 33.18 40.62 -16.43
C SER A 337 34.34 40.93 -15.47
N GLU A 338 34.41 40.26 -14.34
CA GLU A 338 35.62 40.22 -13.53
C GLU A 338 36.67 39.33 -14.21
N VAL A 339 37.83 39.94 -14.48
CA VAL A 339 39.02 39.30 -15.00
C VAL A 339 39.65 38.41 -13.91
N ALA A 340 39.65 37.09 -14.12
CA ALA A 340 40.58 36.18 -13.45
C ALA A 340 41.85 36.00 -14.30
N PRO A 341 43.06 36.09 -13.72
CA PRO A 341 44.31 36.06 -14.48
C PRO A 341 44.76 34.61 -14.70
N ASN A 342 44.14 33.93 -15.66
CA ASN A 342 44.68 32.71 -16.28
C ASN A 342 43.77 32.29 -17.44
N GLY A 343 44.03 32.86 -18.61
CA GLY A 343 43.32 32.54 -19.84
C GLY A 343 43.42 31.06 -20.23
N GLN A 344 42.32 30.34 -20.11
CA GLN A 344 42.01 29.19 -20.96
C GLN A 344 40.49 28.95 -20.99
N LEU A 345 39.91 29.08 -22.18
CA LEU A 345 38.54 28.71 -22.52
C LEU A 345 38.47 27.19 -22.78
N SER A 346 37.53 26.50 -22.14
CA SER A 346 37.08 25.17 -22.57
C SER A 346 35.55 25.11 -22.54
N LEU A 347 34.94 25.05 -23.72
CA LEU A 347 33.53 24.72 -23.89
C LEU A 347 33.33 23.22 -23.65
N SER A 348 32.41 22.86 -22.75
CA SER A 348 31.71 21.57 -22.83
C SER A 348 30.38 21.60 -22.09
N ALA A 349 29.29 21.33 -22.80
CA ALA A 349 28.04 20.79 -22.28
C ALA A 349 27.65 19.59 -23.17
N PRO A 350 26.61 18.81 -22.84
CA PRO A 350 26.44 17.96 -21.65
C PRO A 350 26.20 16.48 -22.06
N MET A 351 26.50 15.51 -21.21
CA MET A 351 26.02 14.12 -21.38
C MET A 351 25.68 13.52 -20.01
N GLY A 352 24.52 12.88 -19.95
CA GLY A 352 23.84 12.46 -18.72
C GLY A 352 24.47 11.30 -17.97
N MET A 353 23.77 10.87 -16.93
CA MET A 353 23.32 9.49 -16.66
C MET A 353 22.96 9.36 -15.17
N TYR A 354 21.70 8.98 -14.98
CA TYR A 354 21.11 8.33 -13.81
C TYR A 354 22.02 7.20 -13.28
N LYS A 355 22.08 7.05 -11.94
CA LYS A 355 22.74 5.92 -11.29
C LYS A 355 21.79 5.24 -10.30
N ALA A 356 21.85 3.92 -10.39
CA ALA A 356 21.14 2.82 -9.72
C ALA A 356 20.74 3.03 -8.27
#